data_AF-A0A9E5YXJ5-F1
#
_entry.id   AF-A0A9E5YXJ5-F1
#
_cell.length_a   1.000
_cell.length_b   1.000
_cell.length_c   1.000
_cell.angle_alpha   90.00
_cell.angle_beta   90.00
_cell.angle_gamma   90.00
#
_symmetry.space_group_name_H-M   'P 1'
#
loop_
_entity.id
_entity.type
_entity.pdbx_description
1 polymer ?
#
loop_
_entity_poly.entity_id
_entity_poly.type
_entity_poly.pdbx_seq_one_letter_code
_entity_poly.pdbx_strand_id
1 'polypeptide(L)' 'MGTVISTEAYTVIDTIVIDTVTPECRMAFLGHSRVLDIQIHRPNAAVRVGDVILGRVRAVVPSIRGAFIDLGDQ' A
#
# COMPACT_ATOMS: atom_id res chain seq x y z
N MET A 1 39.43 15.22 -5.45
CA MET A 1 38.56 16.12 -4.65
C MET A 1 37.13 15.62 -4.83
N GLY A 2 36.77 14.58 -4.07
CA GLY A 2 35.46 13.92 -4.18
C GLY A 2 34.47 14.60 -3.25
N THR A 3 33.34 15.05 -3.80
CA THR A 3 32.23 15.57 -3.01
C THR A 3 31.65 14.41 -2.21
N VAL A 4 31.86 14.45 -0.89
CA VAL A 4 31.17 13.59 0.06
C VAL A 4 29.73 14.08 0.07
N ILE A 5 28.83 13.37 -0.63
CA ILE A 5 27.39 13.57 -0.45
C ILE A 5 27.10 13.15 0.98
N SER A 6 26.89 14.14 1.85
CA SER A 6 26.42 13.89 3.21
C SER A 6 25.15 13.04 3.12
N THR A 7 25.25 11.78 3.56
CA THR A 7 24.10 10.91 3.82
C THR A 7 23.53 11.35 5.17
N GLU A 8 23.00 12.57 5.23
CA GLU A 8 21.94 12.87 6.19
C GLU A 8 20.83 11.88 5.86
N ALA A 9 20.58 10.93 6.76
CA ALA A 9 19.45 10.03 6.66
C ALA A 9 18.20 10.88 6.85
N TYR A 10 17.69 11.46 5.76
CA TYR A 10 16.38 12.09 5.78
C TYR A 10 15.36 11.00 6.08
N THR A 11 14.90 10.94 7.32
CA THR A 11 13.95 9.93 7.81
C THR A 11 12.51 10.45 7.84
N VAL A 12 12.33 11.77 7.69
CA VAL A 12 11.01 12.40 7.73
C VAL A 12 10.52 12.63 6.31
N ILE A 13 9.34 12.07 6.03
CA ILE A 13 8.58 12.33 4.82
C ILE A 13 7.80 13.64 5.02
N ASP A 14 8.03 14.62 4.16
CA ASP A 14 7.27 15.89 4.17
C ASP A 14 6.35 16.04 2.96
N THR A 15 6.64 15.33 1.87
CA THR A 15 5.92 15.46 0.60
C THR A 15 5.67 14.09 -0.02
N ILE A 16 4.46 13.90 -0.56
CA ILE A 16 4.12 12.74 -1.39
C ILE A 16 3.72 13.25 -2.77
N VAL A 17 4.39 12.75 -3.80
CA VAL A 17 4.04 13.01 -5.20
C VAL A 17 3.35 11.79 -5.78
N ILE A 18 2.15 11.97 -6.33
CA ILE A 18 1.33 10.89 -6.88
C ILE A 18 1.20 11.10 -8.39
N ASP A 19 1.69 10.14 -9.17
CA ASP A 19 1.52 10.06 -10.62
C ASP A 19 0.50 8.97 -10.96
N THR A 20 -0.57 9.38 -11.62
CA THR A 20 -1.69 8.54 -12.05
C THR A 20 -1.89 8.55 -13.57
N VAL A 21 -0.89 8.98 -14.35
CA VAL A 21 -1.00 9.10 -15.82
C VAL A 21 -1.01 7.73 -16.51
N THR A 22 -0.33 6.74 -15.92
CA THR A 22 -0.32 5.36 -16.43
C THR A 22 -1.33 4.48 -15.68
N PRO A 23 -1.63 3.26 -16.17
CA PRO A 23 -2.43 2.30 -15.40
C PRO A 23 -1.81 1.94 -14.04
N GLU A 24 -0.49 2.10 -13.88
CA GLU A 24 0.17 2.02 -12.57
C GLU A 24 0.04 3.34 -11.83
N CYS A 25 -0.29 3.29 -10.54
CA CYS A 25 -0.19 4.43 -9.65
C CYS A 25 1.21 4.44 -9.02
N ARG A 26 1.95 5.54 -9.19
CA ARG A 26 3.31 5.70 -8.67
C ARG A 26 3.32 6.79 -7.62
N MET A 27 3.88 6.48 -6.46
CA MET A 27 3.98 7.39 -5.33
C MET A 27 5.45 7.55 -4.97
N ALA A 28 5.96 8.77 -5.01
CA ALA A 28 7.28 9.11 -4.50
C ALA A 28 7.12 9.79 -3.13
N PHE A 29 7.82 9.27 -2.13
CA PHE A 29 7.91 9.85 -0.79
C PHE A 29 9.19 10.67 -0.70
N LEU A 30 9.06 11.96 -0.40
CA LEU A 30 10.17 12.90 -0.39
C LEU A 30 10.40 13.46 1.01
N GLY A 31 11.67 13.73 1.32
CA GLY A 31 12.12 14.53 2.44
C GLY A 31 13.08 15.61 1.92
N HIS A 32 12.74 16.87 2.15
CA HIS A 32 13.50 18.05 1.74
C HIS A 32 13.87 18.00 0.25
N SER A 33 12.86 17.72 -0.57
CA SER A 33 12.96 17.60 -2.03
C SER A 33 13.85 16.45 -2.54
N ARG A 34 14.29 15.53 -1.67
CA ARG A 34 14.99 14.30 -2.06
C ARG A 34 14.05 13.11 -1.95
N VAL A 35 14.10 12.21 -2.94
CA VAL A 35 13.31 10.97 -2.92
C VAL A 35 13.88 10.04 -1.85
N LEU A 36 13.02 9.60 -0.94
CA LEU A 36 13.32 8.64 0.12
C LEU A 36 12.86 7.23 -0.26
N ASP A 37 11.66 7.13 -0.86
CA ASP A 37 11.08 5.86 -1.31
C ASP A 37 10.19 6.07 -2.55
N ILE A 38 10.02 5.01 -3.34
CA ILE A 38 9.08 4.97 -4.46
C ILE A 38 8.25 3.70 -4.37
N GLN A 39 6.94 3.86 -4.29
CA GLN A 39 5.98 2.76 -4.33
C GLN A 39 5.22 2.76 -5.65
N ILE A 40 5.07 1.58 -6.24
CA ILE A 40 4.35 1.39 -7.51
C ILE A 40 3.21 0.41 -7.25
N HIS A 41 1.98 0.93 -7.26
CA HIS A 41 0.78 0.12 -7.21
C HIS A 41 0.35 -0.25 -8.63
N ARG A 42 0.25 -1.56 -8.89
CA ARG A 42 -0.17 -2.10 -10.19
C ARG A 42 -1.60 -2.66 -10.05
N PRO A 43 -2.52 -2.29 -10.95
CA PRO A 43 -3.96 -2.59 -10.80
C PRO A 43 -4.27 -4.09 -10.79
N ASN A 44 -3.40 -4.95 -11.35
CA ASN A 44 -3.60 -6.40 -11.37
C ASN A 44 -2.81 -7.15 -10.30
N ALA A 45 -2.14 -6.46 -9.39
CA ALA A 45 -1.45 -7.06 -8.24
C ALA A 45 -2.35 -7.02 -7.00
N ALA A 46 -3.48 -7.72 -7.07
CA ALA A 46 -4.47 -7.72 -5.99
C ALA A 46 -3.96 -8.51 -4.76
N VAL A 47 -3.31 -7.82 -3.83
CA VAL A 47 -3.08 -8.32 -2.47
C VAL A 47 -4.19 -7.76 -1.59
N ARG A 48 -4.98 -8.63 -0.95
CA ARG A 48 -6.15 -8.26 -0.11
C ARG A 48 -5.84 -8.21 1.39
N VAL A 49 -4.57 -8.36 1.75
CA VAL A 49 -4.14 -8.37 3.15
C VAL A 49 -4.28 -6.96 3.70
N GLY A 50 -5.05 -6.81 4.78
CA GLY A 50 -5.31 -5.52 5.44
C GLY A 50 -6.64 -4.86 5.05
N ASP A 51 -7.36 -5.41 4.07
CA ASP A 51 -8.68 -4.91 3.70
C ASP A 51 -9.67 -5.08 4.87
N VAL A 52 -10.45 -4.03 5.14
CA VAL A 52 -11.59 -4.08 6.06
C VAL A 52 -12.86 -4.08 5.25
N ILE A 53 -13.63 -5.16 5.33
CA ILE A 53 -14.78 -5.41 4.46
C ILE A 53 -16.00 -5.75 5.33
N LEU A 54 -17.14 -5.17 4.99
CA LEU A 54 -18.43 -5.56 5.56
C LEU A 54 -18.97 -6.78 4.81
N GLY A 55 -19.06 -7.92 5.49
CA GLY A 55 -19.60 -9.15 4.93
C GLY A 55 -20.87 -9.62 5.66
N ARG A 56 -21.67 -10.44 4.99
CA ARG A 56 -22.85 -11.09 5.58
C ARG A 56 -22.48 -12.49 6.07
N VAL A 57 -22.79 -12.81 7.34
CA VAL A 57 -22.65 -14.20 7.82
C VAL A 57 -23.59 -15.11 7.04
N ARG A 58 -23.03 -16.09 6.31
CA ARG A 58 -23.80 -17.04 5.51
C ARG A 58 -24.10 -18.32 6.29
N ALA A 59 -23.14 -18.78 7.09
CA ALA A 59 -23.30 -19.95 7.96
C ALA A 59 -22.30 -19.89 9.12
N VAL A 60 -22.72 -20.30 10.31
CA VAL A 60 -21.83 -20.53 11.46
C VAL A 60 -21.57 -22.03 11.55
N VAL A 61 -20.29 -22.42 11.70
CA VAL A 61 -19.86 -23.82 11.78
C VAL A 61 -19.10 -24.04 13.10
N PRO A 62 -19.82 -24.43 14.18
CA PRO A 62 -19.22 -24.59 15.50
C PRO A 62 -18.09 -25.62 15.56
N SER A 63 -18.17 -26.69 14.76
CA SER A 63 -17.17 -27.77 14.73
C SER A 63 -15.76 -27.30 14.36
N ILE A 64 -15.65 -26.24 13.56
CA ILE A 64 -14.37 -25.60 13.21
C ILE A 64 -14.16 -24.28 13.93
N ARG A 65 -15.06 -23.93 14.88
CA ARG A 65 -15.09 -22.64 15.58
C ARG A 65 -15.00 -21.45 14.63
N GLY A 66 -15.77 -21.49 13.55
CA GLY A 66 -15.71 -20.49 12.49
C GLY A 66 -17.08 -20.19 11.87
N ALA A 67 -17.08 -19.25 10.93
CA ALA A 67 -18.24 -18.91 10.12
C ALA A 67 -17.82 -18.61 8.68
N PHE A 68 -18.66 -18.97 7.73
CA PHE A 68 -18.54 -18.54 6.35
C PHE A 68 -19.20 -17.18 6.20
N ILE A 69 -18.42 -16.21 5.72
CA ILE A 69 -18.86 -14.85 5.46
C ILE A 69 -18.94 -14.68 3.94
N ASP A 70 -20.09 -14.24 3.45
CA ASP A 70 -20.26 -13.78 2.09
C ASP A 70 -19.70 -12.35 1.97
N LEU A 71 -18.69 -12.18 1.13
CA LEU A 71 -18.04 -10.90 0.85
C LEU A 71 -18.53 -10.28 -0.48
N GLY A 72 -19.46 -10.95 -1.18
CA GLY A 72 -19.85 -10.65 -2.56
C GLY A 72 -18.86 -11.23 -3.59
N ASP A 73 -19.32 -11.41 -4.83
CA ASP A 73 -18.43 -11.51 -5.99
C ASP A 73 -17.90 -10.11 -6.32
N GLN A 74 -16.64 -10.04 -6.74
CA GLN A 74 -16.08 -8.86 -7.41
C GLN A 74 -16.24 -9.04 -8.91
#